data_AF-A0A4Y2TKF1-F1
#
_entry.id   AF-A0A4Y2TKF1-F1
#
_cell.length_a   1.000
_cell.length_b   1.000
_cell.length_c   1.000
_cell.angle_alpha   90.00
_cell.angle_beta   90.00
_cell.angle_gamma   90.00
#
_symmetry.space_group_name_H-M   'P 1'
#
loop_
_entity.id
_entity.type
_entity.pdbx_description
1 polymer ?
#
loop_
_entity_poly.entity_id
_entity_poly.type
_entity_poly.pdbx_seq_one_letter_code
_entity_poly.pdbx_strand_id
1 'polypeptide(L)'
;MPLYMVELKKNGKEEKIFDLSRFMYFTATVENYRKPPGATQCWNCNQFNHSSANCGYTTRCLKCGQEHRTSECTITTPQDNPTCINCGVVGHIASWRGCPAFPKIKPTKGQ
;
A
#
# COMPACT_ATOMS: atom_id res chain seq x y z
N MET A 1 -14.53 -12.24 -11.82
CA MET A 1 -15.51 -12.37 -10.73
C MET A 1 -15.31 -11.19 -9.79
N PRO A 2 -16.38 -10.49 -9.38
CA PRO A 2 -16.26 -9.36 -8.46
C PRO A 2 -15.79 -9.83 -7.07
N LEU A 3 -14.91 -9.05 -6.44
CA LEU A 3 -14.43 -9.27 -5.07
C LEU A 3 -15.12 -8.25 -4.15
N TYR A 4 -15.64 -8.73 -3.02
CA TYR A 4 -16.28 -7.89 -2.02
C TYR A 4 -15.58 -8.07 -0.67
N MET A 5 -15.33 -6.97 0.03
CA MET A 5 -14.83 -6.98 1.40
C MET A 5 -16.01 -6.81 2.36
N VAL A 6 -16.14 -7.72 3.33
CA VAL A 6 -17.21 -7.70 4.34
C VAL A 6 -16.57 -7.60 5.72
N GLU A 7 -17.01 -6.64 6.51
CA GLU A 7 -16.60 -6.50 7.91
C GLU A 7 -17.64 -7.16 8.82
N LEU A 8 -17.20 -8.13 9.63
CA LEU A 8 -18.06 -8.81 10.60
C LEU A 8 -17.82 -8.27 12.00
N LYS A 9 -18.91 -7.97 12.73
CA LYS A 9 -18.83 -7.70 14.17
C LYS A 9 -18.58 -9.00 14.91
N LYS A 10 -17.57 -9.00 15.79
CA LYS A 10 -17.25 -10.14 16.64
C LYS A 10 -18.43 -10.48 17.55
N ASN A 11 -18.95 -11.70 17.44
CA ASN A 11 -20.10 -12.16 18.23
C ASN A 11 -19.98 -13.63 18.67
N GLY A 12 -18.81 -14.25 18.47
CA GLY A 12 -18.54 -15.65 18.78
C GLY A 12 -19.09 -16.64 17.75
N LYS A 13 -19.64 -16.16 16.63
CA LYS A 13 -20.19 -16.97 15.54
C LYS A 13 -19.63 -16.55 14.17
N GLU A 14 -18.61 -15.70 14.14
CA GLU A 14 -18.00 -15.17 12.93
C GLU A 14 -17.47 -16.26 11.98
N GLU A 15 -16.95 -17.38 12.52
CA GLU A 15 -16.38 -18.47 11.71
C GLU A 15 -17.41 -19.16 10.82
N LYS A 16 -18.71 -19.08 11.14
CA LYS A 16 -19.78 -19.68 10.32
C LYS A 16 -19.88 -19.09 8.92
N ILE A 17 -19.28 -17.92 8.67
CA ILE A 17 -19.30 -17.33 7.33
C ILE A 17 -18.50 -18.15 6.31
N PHE A 18 -17.50 -18.91 6.75
CA PHE A 18 -16.67 -19.73 5.86
C PHE A 18 -17.43 -20.93 5.30
N ASP A 19 -18.55 -21.32 5.92
CA ASP A 19 -19.45 -22.36 5.43
C ASP A 19 -20.33 -21.89 4.25
N LEU A 20 -20.33 -20.59 3.93
CA LEU A 20 -21.13 -20.01 2.86
C LEU A 20 -20.54 -20.35 1.47
N SER A 21 -21.18 -21.30 0.78
CA SER A 21 -20.83 -21.70 -0.60
C SER A 21 -21.76 -21.14 -1.68
N ARG A 22 -22.99 -20.77 -1.29
CA ARG A 22 -24.01 -20.20 -2.16
C ARG A 22 -24.68 -19.01 -1.50
N PHE A 23 -24.79 -17.91 -2.23
CA PHE A 23 -25.53 -16.73 -1.82
C PHE A 23 -26.44 -16.30 -2.97
N MET A 24 -27.75 -16.38 -2.77
CA MET A 24 -28.75 -16.21 -3.83
C MET A 24 -28.45 -17.13 -5.03
N TYR A 25 -28.32 -16.56 -6.23
CA TYR A 25 -28.01 -17.28 -7.47
C TYR A 25 -26.50 -17.37 -7.76
N PHE A 26 -25.66 -16.96 -6.82
CA PHE A 26 -24.20 -16.97 -6.96
C PHE A 26 -23.58 -18.10 -6.14
N THR A 27 -22.59 -18.77 -6.72
CA THR A 27 -21.60 -19.51 -5.95
C THR A 27 -20.59 -18.51 -5.38
N ALA A 28 -20.31 -18.62 -4.08
CA ALA A 28 -19.41 -17.73 -3.38
C ALA A 28 -18.30 -18.55 -2.71
N THR A 29 -17.13 -17.95 -2.60
CA THR A 29 -16.01 -18.49 -1.81
C THR A 29 -15.62 -17.41 -0.83
N VAL A 30 -15.68 -17.74 0.45
CA VAL A 30 -15.30 -16.82 1.53
C VAL A 30 -13.90 -17.16 1.97
N GLU A 31 -13.02 -16.16 1.94
CA GLU A 31 -11.62 -16.30 2.33
C GLU A 31 -11.28 -15.22 3.38
N ASN A 32 -10.31 -15.54 4.24
CA ASN A 32 -9.76 -14.55 5.16
C ASN A 32 -9.16 -13.37 4.37
N TYR A 33 -9.49 -12.15 4.79
CA TYR A 33 -8.86 -10.96 4.23
C TYR A 33 -7.36 -10.96 4.54
N ARG A 34 -6.53 -11.12 3.51
CA ARG A 34 -5.08 -11.02 3.61
C ARG A 34 -4.66 -9.62 3.25
N LYS A 35 -4.34 -8.81 4.26
CA LYS A 35 -3.70 -7.51 4.02
C LYS A 35 -2.36 -7.77 3.31
N PRO A 36 -2.08 -7.12 2.17
CA PRO A 36 -0.79 -7.22 1.52
C PRO A 36 0.33 -6.92 2.53
N PRO A 37 1.43 -7.70 2.52
CA PRO A 37 2.52 -7.47 3.45
C PRO A 37 3.15 -6.09 3.19
N GLY A 38 3.37 -5.34 4.26
CA GLY A 38 4.06 -4.06 4.23
C GLY A 38 3.16 -2.84 4.08
N ALA A 39 3.78 -1.66 4.14
CA ALA A 39 3.09 -0.39 4.05
C ALA A 39 2.78 -0.03 2.61
N THR A 40 1.54 0.38 2.35
CA THR A 40 1.15 0.99 1.08
C THR A 40 1.91 2.30 0.92
N GLN A 41 2.67 2.44 -0.17
CA GLN A 41 3.27 3.71 -0.56
C GLN A 41 2.32 4.45 -1.49
N CYS A 42 2.03 5.71 -1.18
CA CYS A 42 1.25 6.59 -2.01
C CYS A 42 2.11 7.09 -3.18
N TRP A 43 1.68 6.86 -4.42
CA TRP A 43 2.42 7.32 -5.60
C TRP A 43 2.26 8.81 -5.91
N ASN A 44 1.35 9.50 -5.19
CA ASN A 44 1.19 10.95 -5.31
C ASN A 44 2.22 11.71 -4.46
N CYS A 45 2.25 11.45 -3.16
CA CYS A 45 3.11 12.17 -2.22
C CYS A 45 4.33 11.37 -1.73
N ASN A 46 4.47 10.11 -2.13
CA ASN A 46 5.53 9.17 -1.74
C ASN A 46 5.61 8.83 -0.25
N GLN A 47 4.62 9.23 0.55
CA GLN A 47 4.45 8.81 1.94
C GLN A 47 3.77 7.44 2.05
N PHE A 48 3.62 6.93 3.27
CA PHE A 48 3.11 5.59 3.54
C PHE A 48 1.69 5.57 4.13
N ASN A 49 1.09 4.38 4.15
CA ASN A 49 -0.19 4.04 4.78
C ASN A 49 -1.45 4.64 4.15
N HIS A 50 -1.39 5.10 2.90
CA HIS A 50 -2.57 5.51 2.13
C HIS A 50 -2.35 5.30 0.62
N SER A 51 -3.45 5.28 -0.14
CA SER A 51 -3.42 5.18 -1.60
C SER A 51 -3.41 6.56 -2.25
N SER A 52 -2.94 6.64 -3.50
CA SER A 52 -2.98 7.87 -4.29
C SER A 52 -4.41 8.40 -4.49
N ALA A 53 -5.40 7.52 -4.56
CA ALA A 53 -6.81 7.89 -4.76
C ALA A 53 -7.37 8.69 -3.57
N ASN A 54 -6.81 8.52 -2.38
CA ASN A 54 -7.27 9.16 -1.15
C ASN A 54 -6.20 10.11 -0.57
N CYS A 55 -5.29 10.60 -1.40
CA CYS A 55 -4.19 11.47 -0.98
C CYS A 55 -4.58 12.95 -1.02
N GLY A 56 -4.57 13.61 0.14
CA GLY A 56 -4.76 15.07 0.26
C GLY A 56 -3.45 15.88 0.32
N TYR A 57 -2.29 15.21 0.27
CA TYR A 57 -0.98 15.85 0.33
C TYR A 57 -0.51 16.36 -1.04
N THR A 58 0.35 17.37 -1.03
CA THR A 58 1.06 17.86 -2.20
C THR A 58 1.82 16.73 -2.90
N THR A 59 1.72 16.71 -4.22
CA THR A 59 2.45 15.76 -5.06
C THR A 59 3.96 15.95 -4.87
N ARG A 60 4.71 14.86 -4.75
CA ARG A 60 6.17 14.89 -4.64
C ARG A 60 6.77 13.92 -5.64
N CYS A 61 7.77 14.37 -6.39
CA CYS A 61 8.49 13.52 -7.33
C CYS A 61 9.37 12.52 -6.60
N LEU A 62 9.31 11.24 -6.98
CA LEU A 62 10.11 10.18 -6.35
C LEU A 62 11.62 10.35 -6.58
N LYS A 63 12.00 11.01 -7.69
CA LYS A 63 13.41 11.19 -8.11
C LYS A 63 14.07 12.39 -7.43
N CYS A 64 13.41 13.55 -7.46
CA CYS A 64 14.00 14.82 -6.99
C CYS A 64 13.29 15.48 -5.80
N GLY A 65 12.14 14.96 -5.37
CA GLY A 65 11.39 15.48 -4.23
C GLY A 65 10.59 16.76 -4.48
N GLN A 66 10.67 17.35 -5.68
CA GLN A 66 9.96 18.57 -6.05
C GLN A 66 8.47 18.33 -6.31
N GLU A 67 7.69 19.43 -6.37
CA GLU A 67 6.22 19.41 -6.48
C GLU A 67 5.70 19.09 -7.89
N HIS A 68 5.93 17.87 -8.36
CA HIS A 68 5.40 17.34 -9.62
C HIS A 68 5.34 15.81 -9.61
N ARG A 69 4.62 15.22 -10.57
CA ARG A 69 4.59 13.76 -10.72
C ARG A 69 5.90 13.25 -11.30
N THR A 70 6.33 12.05 -10.91
CA THR A 70 7.58 11.44 -11.45
C THR A 70 7.63 11.37 -12.98
N SER A 71 6.47 11.32 -13.66
CA SER A 71 6.31 11.37 -15.12
C SER A 71 6.68 12.71 -15.75
N GLU A 72 6.55 13.80 -15.00
CA GLU A 72 6.84 15.18 -15.44
C GLU A 72 8.25 15.62 -15.06
N CYS A 73 9.03 14.72 -14.45
CA CYS A 73 10.37 15.03 -13.98
C CYS A 73 11.35 15.17 -15.16
N THR A 74 12.16 16.22 -15.14
CA THR A 74 13.25 16.44 -16.08
C THR A 74 14.35 15.39 -15.98
N ILE A 75 14.47 14.73 -14.82
CA ILE A 75 15.41 13.64 -14.60
C ILE A 75 14.84 12.37 -15.24
N THR A 76 15.26 12.10 -16.48
CA THR A 76 14.84 10.92 -17.23
C THR A 76 15.83 9.76 -17.09
N THR A 77 17.09 10.04 -16.79
CA THR A 77 18.15 9.05 -16.61
C THR A 77 18.21 8.53 -15.17
N PRO A 78 18.66 7.28 -14.96
CA PRO A 78 19.01 6.77 -13.64
C PRO A 78 20.10 7.65 -13.02
N GLN A 79 19.92 8.04 -11.76
CA GLN A 79 20.95 8.72 -10.99
C GLN A 79 21.81 7.66 -10.29
N ASP A 80 23.13 7.80 -10.33
CA ASP A 80 24.04 6.87 -9.65
C ASP A 80 23.88 6.90 -8.12
N ASN A 81 23.63 8.08 -7.56
CA ASN A 81 23.49 8.31 -6.12
C ASN A 81 22.23 9.12 -5.81
N PRO A 82 21.03 8.53 -5.92
CA PRO A 82 19.79 9.24 -5.63
C PRO A 82 19.67 9.50 -4.12
N THR A 83 19.11 10.64 -3.75
CA THR A 83 18.80 10.96 -2.36
C THR A 83 17.36 10.56 -2.06
N CYS A 84 17.17 9.78 -1.01
CA CYS A 84 15.84 9.36 -0.60
C CYS A 84 15.04 10.54 -0.04
N ILE A 85 13.92 10.87 -0.69
CA ILE A 85 13.06 11.99 -0.29
C ILE A 85 12.35 11.78 1.07
N ASN A 86 12.36 10.57 1.62
CA ASN A 86 11.71 10.25 2.90
C ASN A 86 12.69 10.17 4.08
N CYS A 87 13.95 9.79 3.85
CA CYS A 87 14.95 9.66 4.93
C CYS A 87 16.18 10.56 4.76
N GLY A 88 16.34 11.22 3.60
CA GLY A 88 17.47 12.11 3.29
C GLY A 88 18.79 11.40 3.00
N VAL A 89 18.85 10.06 3.08
CA VAL A 89 20.09 9.30 2.83
C VAL A 89 20.33 9.13 1.33
N VAL A 90 21.59 9.28 0.93
CA VAL A 90 22.06 9.07 -0.45
C VAL A 90 22.25 7.57 -0.73
N GLY A 91 21.99 7.16 -1.98
CA GLY A 91 22.20 5.79 -2.47
C GLY A 91 20.92 4.99 -2.68
N HIS A 92 19.73 5.55 -2.40
CA HIS A 92 18.45 4.91 -2.72
C HIS A 92 17.30 5.92 -2.88
N ILE A 93 16.24 5.48 -3.57
CA ILE A 93 14.97 6.22 -3.70
C ILE A 93 13.97 5.80 -2.62
N ALA A 94 12.95 6.63 -2.36
CA ALA A 94 11.97 6.38 -1.29
C ALA A 94 11.12 5.10 -1.45
N SER A 95 11.05 4.52 -2.65
CA SER A 95 10.37 3.25 -2.87
C SER A 95 11.19 2.01 -2.46
N TRP A 96 12.49 2.18 -2.17
CA TRP A 96 13.36 1.08 -1.75
C TRP A 96 12.95 0.54 -0.38
N ARG A 97 12.67 -0.77 -0.31
CA ARG A 97 12.16 -1.43 0.90
C ARG A 97 13.17 -1.54 2.04
N GLY A 98 14.46 -1.37 1.75
CA GLY A 98 15.52 -1.30 2.76
C GLY A 98 15.68 0.06 3.43
N CYS A 99 14.91 1.07 3.00
CA CYS A 99 15.01 2.42 3.54
C CYS A 99 14.71 2.44 5.05
N PRO A 100 15.49 3.16 5.88
CA PRO A 100 15.24 3.25 7.32
C PRO A 100 13.89 3.90 7.66
N ALA A 101 13.39 4.79 6.79
CA ALA A 101 12.07 5.40 6.94
C ALA A 101 10.93 4.52 6.38
N PHE A 102 11.24 3.38 5.75
CA PHE A 102 10.22 2.47 5.25
C PHE A 102 9.52 1.78 6.45
N PRO A 103 8.18 1.86 6.60
CA PRO A 103 7.53 1.34 7.78
C PRO A 103 7.65 -0.18 7.88
N LYS A 104 8.16 -0.63 9.03
CA LYS A 104 8.25 -2.06 9.40
C LYS A 104 6.93 -2.49 10.02
N ILE A 105 5.99 -2.93 9.19
CA ILE A 105 4.71 -3.46 9.67
C ILE A 105 4.95 -4.89 10.19
N LYS A 106 4.69 -5.12 11.48
CA LYS A 106 4.65 -6.48 12.01
C LYS A 106 3.38 -7.17 11.49
N PRO A 107 3.45 -8.42 11.03
CA PRO A 107 2.24 -9.17 10.72
C PRO A 107 1.38 -9.24 11.99
N THR A 108 0.11 -8.84 11.87
CA THR A 108 -0.84 -8.94 12.97
C THR A 108 -1.07 -10.42 13.25
N LYS A 109 -0.86 -10.89 14.49
CA LYS A 109 -1.17 -12.27 14.89
C LYS A 109 -2.66 -12.54 14.64
N GLY A 110 -2.95 -13.54 13.80
CA GLY A 110 -4.32 -13.88 13.37
C GLY A 110 -4.57 -13.73 11.86
N GLN A 111 -3.52 -13.72 11.04
CA GLN A 111 -3.58 -13.93 9.59
C GLN A 111 -3.29 -15.38 9.23
#